data_AF-A0A440CJR9-F1
#
_entry.id   AF-A0A440CJR9-F1
#
_cell.length_a   1.000
_cell.length_b   1.000
_cell.length_c   1.000
_cell.angle_alpha   90.00
_cell.angle_beta   90.00
_cell.angle_gamma   90.00
#
_symmetry.space_group_name_H-M   'P 1'
#
loop_
_entity.id
_entity.type
_entity.pdbx_description
1 polymer ?
#
loop_
_entity_poly.entity_id
_entity_poly.type
_entity_poly.pdbx_seq_one_letter_code
_entity_poly.pdbx_strand_id
1 'polypeptide(L)' 'MDYYLDDETWQRLVDYLAGPHDPAAQGWTRRDEVIEKLGEVGVWPASINCQEAVQMATN' A
#
# COMPACT_ATOMS: atom_id res chain seq x y z
N MET A 1 0.99 -14.74 -16.09
CA MET A 1 1.16 -13.29 -16.28
C MET A 1 0.74 -12.70 -14.96
N ASP A 2 1.73 -12.24 -14.21
CA ASP A 2 1.63 -11.98 -12.78
C ASP A 2 0.54 -10.94 -12.51
N TYR A 3 -0.47 -11.35 -11.74
CA TYR A 3 -1.44 -10.45 -11.15
C TYR A 3 -0.69 -9.64 -10.08
N TYR A 4 0.04 -8.62 -10.52
CA TYR A 4 0.49 -7.55 -9.64
C TYR A 4 -0.78 -6.96 -9.04
N LEU A 5 -0.89 -7.08 -7.72
CA LEU A 5 -1.99 -6.60 -6.91
C LEU A 5 -2.49 -5.26 -7.42
N ASP A 6 -3.70 -5.31 -7.94
CA ASP A 6 -4.79 -4.36 -7.83
C ASP A 6 -4.39 -3.22 -6.88
N ASP A 7 -3.90 -2.14 -7.49
CA ASP A 7 -3.39 -0.91 -6.87
C ASP A 7 -4.19 -0.49 -5.62
N GLU A 8 -5.50 -0.71 -5.61
CA GLU A 8 -6.43 -0.22 -4.61
C GLU A 8 -6.10 -0.63 -3.15
N THR A 9 -5.67 -1.86 -2.87
CA THR A 9 -5.40 -2.28 -1.47
C THR A 9 -4.11 -1.65 -0.93
N TRP A 10 -3.07 -1.61 -1.76
CA TRP A 10 -1.83 -0.91 -1.43
C TRP A 10 -2.08 0.58 -1.21
N GLN A 11 -2.81 1.21 -2.13
CA GLN A 11 -3.13 2.64 -2.04
C GLN A 11 -3.96 2.93 -0.77
N ARG A 12 -4.92 2.07 -0.39
CA ARG A 12 -5.69 2.18 0.87
C ARG A 12 -4.82 2.05 2.11
N LEU A 13 -3.85 1.13 2.13
CA LEU A 13 -2.89 0.99 3.24
C LEU A 13 -2.05 2.26 3.37
N VAL A 14 -1.52 2.75 2.25
CA VAL A 14 -0.74 3.98 2.22
C VAL A 14 -1.60 5.17 2.65
N ASP A 15 -2.85 5.28 2.21
CA ASP A 15 -3.79 6.34 2.64
C ASP A 15 -4.07 6.28 4.15
N TYR A 16 -4.27 5.08 4.69
CA TYR A 16 -4.49 4.87 6.12
C TYR A 16 -3.29 5.34 6.95
N LEU A 17 -2.07 5.07 6.49
CA LEU A 17 -0.84 5.42 7.20
C LEU A 17 -0.39 6.88 6.98
N ALA A 18 -0.58 7.42 5.77
CA ALA A 18 -0.16 8.76 5.40
C ALA A 18 -1.18 9.83 5.82
N GLY A 19 -2.45 9.46 6.02
CA GLY A 19 -3.54 10.39 6.27
C GLY A 19 -4.11 10.99 4.97
N PRO A 20 -4.92 12.06 5.05
CA PRO A 20 -5.62 12.60 3.89
C PRO A 20 -4.66 13.01 2.78
N HIS A 21 -4.90 12.48 1.58
CA HIS A 21 -4.13 12.81 0.39
C HIS A 21 -4.55 14.20 -0.13
N ASP A 22 -3.61 15.14 -0.15
CA ASP A 22 -3.76 16.41 -0.85
C ASP A 22 -3.18 16.27 -2.28
N PRO A 23 -4.03 16.22 -3.33
CA PRO A 23 -3.56 16.09 -4.70
C PRO A 23 -2.86 17.36 -5.22
N ALA A 24 -2.97 18.48 -4.52
CA ALA A 24 -2.25 19.71 -4.85
C ALA A 24 -0.89 19.82 -4.14
N ALA A 25 -0.56 18.86 -3.26
CA ALA A 25 0.72 18.84 -2.59
C ALA A 25 1.86 18.72 -3.62
N GLN A 26 2.88 19.56 -3.46
CA GLN A 26 4.07 19.56 -4.32
C GLN A 26 5.30 19.17 -3.50
N GLY A 27 6.26 18.53 -4.18
CA GLY A 27 7.49 18.07 -3.56
C GLY A 27 7.34 16.71 -2.89
N TRP A 28 8.29 16.38 -2.00
CA TRP A 28 8.27 15.14 -1.23
C TRP A 28 7.15 15.18 -0.21
N THR A 29 6.13 14.34 -0.39
CA THR A 29 4.92 14.34 0.42
C THR A 29 5.03 13.34 1.57
N ARG A 30 4.12 13.46 2.54
CA ARG A 30 3.96 12.46 3.60
C ARG A 30 3.68 11.06 3.05
N ARG A 31 2.99 10.97 1.91
CA ARG A 31 2.75 9.71 1.21
C ARG A 31 4.07 9.08 0.77
N ASP A 32 4.96 9.88 0.19
CA ASP A 32 6.26 9.42 -0.30
C ASP A 32 7.15 8.94 0.85
N GLU A 33 7.15 9.65 1.99
CA GLU A 33 7.83 9.20 3.22
C GLU A 33 7.33 7.83 3.69
N VAL A 34 6.02 7.61 3.69
CA VAL A 34 5.42 6.33 4.11
C VAL A 34 5.82 5.21 3.16
N ILE A 35 5.75 5.44 1.85
CA ILE A 35 6.15 4.46 0.84
C ILE A 35 7.64 4.12 0.98
N GLU A 36 8.51 5.11 1.16
CA GLU A 36 9.95 4.91 1.39
C GLU A 36 10.20 4.06 2.63
N LYS A 37 9.56 4.38 3.77
CA LYS A 37 9.73 3.63 5.01
C LYS A 37 9.20 2.20 4.93
N LEU A 38 8.10 1.97 4.24
CA LEU A 38 7.60 0.62 3.97
C LEU A 38 8.61 -0.19 3.14
N GLY A 39 9.21 0.43 2.12
CA GLY A 39 10.26 -0.17 1.32
C GLY A 39 11.53 -0.51 2.13
N GLU A 40 11.97 0.39 3.01
CA GLU A 40 13.12 0.17 3.90
C GLU A 40 12.94 -1.06 4.82
N VAL A 41 11.70 -1.38 5.21
CA VAL A 41 11.37 -2.55 6.05
C VAL A 41 10.92 -3.78 5.25
N GLY A 42 11.03 -3.74 3.90
CA GLY A 42 10.71 -4.86 3.03
C GLY A 42 9.22 -5.08 2.73
N VAL A 43 8.38 -4.10 3.05
CA VAL A 43 6.94 -4.11 2.73
C VAL A 43 6.72 -3.44 1.39
N TRP A 44 6.42 -4.25 0.38
CA TRP A 44 6.12 -3.82 -0.99
C TRP A 44 4.70 -4.22 -1.36
N PRO A 45 4.10 -3.66 -2.42
CA PRO A 45 2.82 -4.14 -2.93
C PRO A 45 2.82 -5.67 -3.09
N ALA A 46 3.85 -6.24 -3.73
CA ALA A 46 4.02 -7.68 -3.91
C ALA A 46 4.21 -8.48 -2.61
N SER A 47 4.53 -7.84 -1.48
CA SER A 47 4.61 -8.49 -0.16
C SER A 47 3.23 -8.73 0.47
N ILE A 48 2.16 -8.15 -0.07
CA ILE A 48 0.79 -8.31 0.43
C ILE A 48 0.15 -9.53 -0.25
N ASN A 49 0.16 -10.68 0.43
CA ASN A 49 -0.48 -11.88 -0.10
C ASN A 49 -2.01 -11.84 0.10
N CYS A 50 -2.75 -11.39 -0.92
CA CYS A 50 -4.23 -11.41 -0.90
C CYS A 50 -4.84 -12.83 -0.88
N GLN A 51 -4.09 -13.90 -1.20
CA GLN A 51 -4.64 -15.25 -1.21
C GLN A 51 -4.92 -15.76 0.22
N GLU A 52 -4.11 -15.40 1.21
CA GLU A 52 -4.36 -15.78 2.60
C GLU A 52 -5.50 -14.98 3.24
N ALA A 53 -5.65 -13.70 2.88
CA ALA A 53 -6.74 -12.86 3.37
C ALA A 53 -8.13 -13.38 2.95
N VAL A 54 -8.26 -13.90 1.71
CA VAL A 54 -9.50 -14.52 1.22
C VAL A 54 -9.80 -15.83 1.97
N GLN A 55 -8.78 -16.66 2.22
CA GLN A 55 -8.95 -17.91 2.97
C GLN A 55 -9.43 -17.69 4.42
N MET A 56 -8.99 -16.61 5.07
CA MET A 56 -9.42 -16.26 6.43
C MET A 56 -10.82 -15.64 6.50
N ALA A 57 -11.27 -14.94 5.46
CA ALA A 57 -12.61 -14.34 5.42
C ALA A 57 -13.74 -15.33 5.10
N THR A 58 -13.40 -16.59 4.79
CA THR A 58 -14.36 -17.63 4.38
C THR A 58 -14.50 -18.78 5.40
N ASN A 59 -13.87 -18.64 6.58
CA ASN A 59 -14.02 -19.53 7.74
C ASN A 59 -14.66 -18.79 8.92
#